data_AF-A0A523ALY6-F1
#
_entry.id   AF-A0A523ALY6-F1
#
_cell.length_a   1.000
_cell.length_b   1.000
_cell.length_c   1.000
_cell.angle_alpha   90.00
_cell.angle_beta   90.00
_cell.angle_gamma   90.00
#
_symmetry.space_group_name_H-M   'P 1'
#
loop_
_entity.id
_entity.type
_entity.pdbx_description
1 polymer ?
#
loop_
_entity_poly.entity_id
_entity_poly.type
_entity_poly.pdbx_seq_one_letter_code
_entity_poly.pdbx_strand_id
1 'polypeptide(L)'
;MSLAPLLRVLLPGRGELRPAGEVGGFEEEVRTFAGEVFGWLPPLLVGILWRLLGPLGSLLSRLPPSLLLELNRRSFLFRTLLSLLKTVVVLPYTALPEVKEALGTVVERNKPRVPCPELLRENLVEFQGRAGLVEIECDVLVVGSGAGGAVVAKELAEKGLRVAVVERGFEHRAEEFTGEPREMIPLLYRNAGSLFALPLPPSPGPPIMLPVG
;
A
#
# COMPACT_ATOMS: atom_id res chain seq x y z
N MET A 1 16.38 15.18 15.83
CA MET A 1 15.40 15.11 16.94
C MET A 1 14.71 13.77 16.82
N SER A 2 14.52 13.05 17.93
CA SER A 2 14.02 11.68 17.85
C SER A 2 12.53 11.58 17.51
N LEU A 3 12.17 10.58 16.69
CA LEU A 3 10.77 10.22 16.40
C LEU A 3 10.15 9.26 17.43
N ALA A 4 10.91 8.77 18.39
CA ALA A 4 10.43 7.83 19.40
C ALA A 4 9.20 8.32 20.20
N PRO A 5 9.10 9.60 20.62
CA PRO A 5 7.90 10.09 21.29
C PRO A 5 6.65 10.02 20.41
N LEU A 6 6.82 10.30 19.10
CA LEU A 6 5.73 10.24 18.13
C LEU A 6 5.25 8.80 17.94
N LEU A 7 6.17 7.84 17.76
CA LEU A 7 5.78 6.44 17.65
C LEU A 7 5.06 5.96 18.91
N ARG A 8 5.53 6.33 20.12
CA ARG A 8 4.85 5.98 21.37
C ARG A 8 3.42 6.54 21.46
N VAL A 9 3.15 7.71 20.88
CA VAL A 9 1.78 8.23 20.85
C VAL A 9 0.91 7.45 19.85
N LEU A 10 1.44 7.15 18.67
CA LEU A 10 0.70 6.52 17.57
C LEU A 10 0.50 5.02 17.77
N LEU A 11 1.48 4.38 18.41
CA LEU A 11 1.55 2.97 18.75
C LEU A 11 1.95 2.86 20.23
N PRO A 12 1.01 3.10 21.17
CA PRO A 12 1.30 3.16 22.61
C PRO A 12 1.77 1.86 23.26
N GLY A 13 1.92 0.78 22.48
CA GLY A 13 2.70 -0.41 22.85
C GLY A 13 2.31 -1.05 24.17
N ARG A 14 1.49 -2.10 24.13
CA ARG A 14 1.51 -3.16 25.15
C ARG A 14 1.69 -4.48 24.40
N GLY A 15 2.69 -5.29 24.78
CA GLY A 15 2.97 -6.59 24.16
C GLY A 15 4.41 -6.73 23.66
N GLU A 16 4.61 -7.58 22.66
CA GLU A 16 5.91 -8.07 22.17
C GLU A 16 6.68 -7.09 21.27
N LEU A 17 6.06 -5.98 20.87
CA LEU A 17 6.67 -4.98 19.99
C LEU A 17 7.62 -4.05 20.75
N ARG A 18 8.88 -3.99 20.29
CA ARG A 18 9.91 -3.12 20.91
C ARG A 18 9.63 -1.63 20.68
N PRO A 19 9.90 -0.74 21.64
CA PRO A 19 9.80 0.69 21.45
C PRO A 19 10.73 1.21 20.33
N ALA A 20 10.34 2.29 19.63
CA ALA A 20 11.13 2.91 18.55
C ALA A 20 12.60 3.22 18.89
N GLY A 21 12.90 3.52 20.16
CA GLY A 21 14.26 3.85 20.61
C GLY A 21 15.18 2.64 20.73
N GLU A 22 14.63 1.43 20.62
CA GLU A 22 15.36 0.16 20.79
C GLU A 22 15.49 -0.62 19.46
N VAL A 23 14.84 -0.14 18.39
CA VAL A 23 14.92 -0.74 17.06
C VAL A 23 15.81 0.13 16.17
N GLY A 24 16.93 -0.44 15.72
CA GLY A 24 17.87 0.24 14.83
C GLY A 24 17.24 0.61 13.48
N GLY A 25 17.71 1.71 12.87
CA GLY A 25 17.31 2.10 11.52
C GLY A 25 15.90 2.72 11.38
N PHE A 26 15.11 2.81 12.45
CA PHE A 26 13.74 3.36 12.38
C PHE A 26 13.65 4.76 11.75
N GLU A 27 14.49 5.70 12.17
CA GLU A 27 14.43 7.07 11.64
C GLU A 27 14.90 7.17 10.18
N GLU A 28 15.82 6.31 9.77
CA GLU A 28 16.26 6.19 8.37
C GLU A 28 15.13 5.62 7.52
N GLU A 29 14.47 4.58 8.00
CA GLU A 29 13.34 3.92 7.34
C GLU A 29 12.14 4.86 7.14
N VAL A 30 11.79 5.64 8.16
CA VAL A 30 10.76 6.69 8.04
C VAL A 30 11.17 7.76 7.02
N ARG A 31 12.45 8.13 6.97
CA ARG A 31 12.95 9.12 6.01
C ARG A 31 12.88 8.60 4.57
N THR A 32 13.29 7.36 4.34
CA THR A 32 13.21 6.69 3.03
C THR A 32 11.76 6.64 2.56
N PHE A 33 10.86 6.12 3.41
CA PHE A 33 9.44 6.05 3.08
C PHE A 33 8.80 7.43 2.84
N ALA A 34 9.15 8.43 3.65
CA ALA A 34 8.67 9.80 3.42
C ALA A 34 9.19 10.37 2.08
N GLY A 35 10.41 10.03 1.68
CA GLY A 35 10.97 10.38 0.36
C GLY A 35 10.22 9.72 -0.79
N GLU A 36 9.81 8.45 -0.64
CA GLU A 36 9.00 7.74 -1.63
C GLU A 36 7.59 8.35 -1.76
N VAL A 37 6.92 8.61 -0.62
CA VAL A 37 5.54 9.13 -0.60
C VAL A 37 5.46 10.61 -1.02
N PHE A 38 6.43 11.42 -0.61
CA PHE A 38 6.42 12.87 -0.81
C PHE A 38 7.47 13.35 -1.82
N GLY A 39 8.09 12.45 -2.59
CA GLY A 39 9.14 12.81 -3.57
C GLY A 39 8.66 13.75 -4.68
N TRP A 40 7.35 13.85 -4.89
CA TRP A 40 6.72 14.82 -5.80
C TRP A 40 6.66 16.25 -5.23
N LEU A 41 6.92 16.44 -3.93
CA LEU A 41 7.01 17.76 -3.31
C LEU A 41 8.43 18.35 -3.46
N PRO A 42 8.55 19.70 -3.51
CA PRO A 42 9.82 20.39 -3.41
C PRO A 42 10.65 19.92 -2.19
N PRO A 43 11.97 19.66 -2.33
CA PRO A 43 12.81 19.16 -1.24
C PRO A 43 12.78 20.02 0.04
N LEU A 44 12.61 21.34 -0.12
CA LEU A 44 12.46 22.28 1.00
C LEU A 44 11.22 21.94 1.86
N LEU A 45 10.08 21.63 1.23
CA LEU A 45 8.84 21.29 1.93
C LEU A 45 8.97 19.95 2.64
N VAL A 46 9.58 18.95 2.00
CA VAL A 46 9.88 17.65 2.63
C VAL A 46 10.77 17.83 3.86
N GLY A 47 11.81 18.67 3.75
CA GLY A 47 12.67 19.02 4.88
C GLY A 47 11.95 19.72 6.04
N ILE A 48 11.00 20.61 5.74
CA ILE A 48 10.16 21.26 6.76
C ILE A 48 9.27 20.23 7.46
N LEU A 49 8.53 19.41 6.69
CA LEU A 49 7.65 18.37 7.24
C LEU A 49 8.42 17.42 8.16
N TRP A 50 9.60 16.97 7.72
CA TRP A 50 10.49 16.14 8.54
C TRP A 50 10.87 16.80 9.87
N ARG A 51 11.25 18.09 9.83
CA ARG A 51 11.63 18.85 11.04
C ARG A 51 10.47 19.05 12.01
N LEU A 52 9.22 19.02 11.54
CA LEU A 52 8.03 19.18 12.36
C LEU A 52 7.61 17.89 13.08
N LEU A 53 7.92 16.70 12.54
CA LEU A 53 7.50 15.42 13.12
C LEU A 53 8.01 15.21 14.55
N GLY A 54 9.29 15.52 14.82
CA GLY A 54 9.89 15.37 16.16
C GLY A 54 9.23 16.26 17.22
N PRO A 55 9.19 17.61 17.03
CA PRO A 55 8.48 18.52 17.92
C PRO A 55 7.00 18.15 18.11
N LEU A 56 6.31 17.75 17.04
CA LEU A 56 4.92 17.30 17.11
C LEU A 56 4.77 16.07 17.99
N GLY A 57 5.67 15.09 17.87
CA GLY A 57 5.72 13.93 18.75
C GLY A 57 5.92 14.30 20.22
N SER A 58 6.83 15.24 20.50
CA SER A 58 7.09 15.75 21.86
C SER A 58 5.89 16.53 22.43
N LEU A 59 5.16 17.27 21.59
CA LEU A 59 3.94 17.96 21.99
C LEU A 59 2.82 16.97 22.30
N LEU A 60 2.56 16.02 21.40
CA LEU A 60 1.49 15.04 21.55
C LEU A 60 1.74 14.11 22.75
N SER A 61 3.00 13.74 23.02
CA SER A 61 3.34 12.89 24.16
C SER A 61 3.15 13.54 25.52
N ARG A 62 3.04 14.88 25.57
CA ARG A 62 2.72 15.64 26.80
C ARG A 62 1.23 15.70 27.08
N LEU A 63 0.37 15.39 26.10
CA LEU A 63 -1.08 15.42 26.27
C LEU A 63 -1.55 14.14 26.98
N PRO A 64 -2.55 14.23 27.89
CA PRO A 64 -3.09 13.05 28.53
C PRO A 64 -3.77 12.12 27.51
N PRO A 65 -3.63 10.78 27.64
CA PRO A 65 -4.21 9.83 26.68
C PRO A 65 -5.72 9.97 26.49
N SER A 66 -6.45 10.34 27.55
CA SER A 66 -7.90 10.60 27.50
C SER A 66 -8.25 11.77 26.57
N LEU A 67 -7.43 12.82 26.57
CA LEU A 67 -7.62 13.97 25.69
C LEU A 67 -7.32 13.62 24.24
N LEU A 68 -6.25 12.87 23.99
CA LEU A 68 -5.92 12.38 22.64
C LEU A 68 -7.06 11.52 22.07
N LEU A 69 -7.63 10.64 22.90
CA LEU A 69 -8.77 9.82 22.51
C LEU A 69 -10.02 10.67 22.23
N GLU A 70 -10.30 11.67 23.08
CA GLU A 70 -11.46 12.55 22.89
C GLU A 70 -11.34 13.41 21.63
N LEU A 71 -10.15 13.97 21.36
CA LEU A 71 -9.86 14.71 20.13
C LEU A 71 -10.02 13.82 18.90
N ASN A 72 -9.53 12.57 18.97
CA ASN A 72 -9.71 11.57 17.91
C ASN A 72 -11.18 11.18 17.72
N ARG A 73 -12.03 11.27 18.74
CA ARG A 73 -13.47 11.01 18.60
C ARG A 73 -14.24 12.20 18.03
N ARG A 74 -13.91 13.43 18.44
CA ARG A 74 -14.68 14.63 18.09
C ARG A 74 -14.24 15.32 16.80
N SER A 75 -12.94 15.31 16.49
CA SER A 75 -12.39 16.11 15.39
C SER A 75 -12.02 15.24 14.20
N PHE A 76 -12.68 15.47 13.06
CA PHE A 76 -12.30 14.85 11.79
C PHE A 76 -10.87 15.21 11.39
N LEU A 77 -10.47 16.48 11.55
CA LEU A 77 -9.12 16.93 11.20
C LEU A 77 -8.05 16.23 12.06
N PHE A 78 -8.32 16.08 13.36
CA PHE A 78 -7.38 15.40 14.26
C PHE A 78 -7.27 13.90 13.94
N ARG A 79 -8.39 13.23 13.63
CA ARG A 79 -8.37 11.84 13.13
C ARG A 79 -7.54 11.71 11.87
N THR A 80 -7.80 12.54 10.87
CA THR A 80 -7.09 12.52 9.59
C THR A 80 -5.60 12.76 9.80
N LEU A 81 -5.23 13.71 10.66
CA LEU A 81 -3.84 13.94 11.05
C LEU A 81 -3.21 12.69 11.67
N LEU A 82 -3.86 12.06 12.66
CA LEU A 82 -3.34 10.84 13.29
C LEU A 82 -3.22 9.68 12.30
N SER A 83 -4.18 9.51 11.39
CA SER A 83 -4.11 8.50 10.33
C SER A 83 -2.92 8.74 9.40
N LEU A 84 -2.69 9.98 8.95
CA LEU A 84 -1.54 10.33 8.13
C LEU A 84 -0.21 10.11 8.87
N LEU A 85 -0.15 10.50 10.14
CA LEU A 85 1.03 10.25 10.97
C LEU A 85 1.29 8.76 11.17
N LYS A 86 0.24 7.93 11.31
CA LYS A 86 0.40 6.46 11.34
C LYS A 86 0.94 5.93 10.02
N THR A 87 0.44 6.39 8.88
CA THR A 87 0.98 5.99 7.57
C THR A 87 2.45 6.35 7.43
N VAL A 88 2.86 7.55 7.86
CA VAL A 88 4.26 8.00 7.71
C VAL A 88 5.18 7.37 8.76
N VAL A 89 4.72 7.07 9.96
CA VAL A 89 5.58 6.68 11.09
C VAL A 89 5.43 5.21 11.47
N VAL A 90 4.20 4.71 11.56
CA VAL A 90 3.94 3.32 11.98
C VAL A 90 4.20 2.35 10.83
N LEU A 91 3.80 2.67 9.60
CA LEU A 91 4.01 1.77 8.48
C LEU A 91 5.51 1.49 8.23
N PRO A 92 6.42 2.49 8.29
CA PRO A 92 7.84 2.20 8.17
C PRO A 92 8.41 1.44 9.35
N TYR A 93 7.95 1.72 10.58
CA TYR A 93 8.30 0.94 11.75
C TYR A 93 7.93 -0.55 11.58
N THR A 94 6.73 -0.85 11.09
CA THR A 94 6.29 -2.24 10.84
C THR A 94 7.03 -2.93 9.70
N ALA A 95 7.81 -2.18 8.92
CA ALA A 95 8.61 -2.75 7.84
C ALA A 95 9.99 -3.24 8.29
N LEU A 96 10.44 -2.84 9.49
CA LEU A 96 11.74 -3.22 10.03
C LEU A 96 11.80 -4.73 10.28
N PRO A 97 12.91 -5.42 9.97
CA PRO A 97 13.02 -6.87 10.09
C PRO A 97 12.64 -7.41 11.48
N GLU A 98 13.18 -6.80 12.54
CA GLU A 98 12.89 -7.18 13.94
C GLU A 98 11.39 -7.06 14.28
N VAL A 99 10.72 -6.07 13.71
CA VAL A 99 9.28 -5.83 13.93
C VAL A 99 8.45 -6.82 13.10
N LYS A 100 8.87 -7.12 11.86
CA LYS A 100 8.23 -8.15 11.02
C LYS A 100 8.31 -9.53 11.66
N GLU A 101 9.43 -9.87 12.28
CA GLU A 101 9.61 -11.11 13.04
C GLU A 101 8.63 -11.18 14.22
N ALA A 102 8.56 -10.13 15.03
CA ALA A 102 7.61 -10.06 16.15
C ALA A 102 6.13 -10.10 15.70
N LEU A 103 5.81 -9.54 14.53
CA LEU A 103 4.45 -9.57 13.96
C LEU A 103 4.13 -10.88 13.24
N GLY A 104 5.12 -11.75 12.99
CA GLY A 104 4.93 -12.94 12.15
C GLY A 104 4.61 -12.60 10.68
N THR A 105 4.97 -11.40 10.22
CA THR A 105 4.73 -10.94 8.84
C THR A 105 5.96 -11.11 7.94
N VAL A 106 6.89 -11.99 8.33
CA VAL A 106 8.06 -12.31 7.53
C VAL A 106 7.59 -13.05 6.27
N VAL A 107 7.92 -12.49 5.11
CA VAL A 107 7.53 -13.05 3.82
C VAL A 107 8.59 -14.04 3.37
N GLU A 108 8.20 -15.31 3.23
CA GLU A 108 9.04 -16.34 2.61
C GLU A 108 9.13 -16.11 1.09
N ARG A 109 10.26 -15.55 0.64
CA ARG A 109 10.49 -15.23 -0.78
C ARG A 109 10.69 -16.47 -1.66
N ASN A 110 11.10 -17.60 -1.08
CA ASN A 110 11.48 -18.82 -1.82
C ASN A 110 10.40 -19.91 -1.81
N LYS A 111 9.12 -19.54 -1.65
CA LYS A 111 8.03 -20.52 -1.73
C LYS A 111 8.00 -21.17 -3.11
N PRO A 112 7.80 -22.50 -3.20
CA PRO A 112 7.61 -23.18 -4.48
C PRO A 112 6.48 -22.50 -5.25
N ARG A 113 6.81 -21.99 -6.44
CA ARG A 113 5.83 -21.34 -7.31
C ARG A 113 5.02 -22.40 -8.04
N VAL A 114 3.72 -22.14 -8.19
CA VAL A 114 2.89 -22.96 -9.07
C VAL A 114 3.42 -22.79 -10.49
N PRO A 115 3.74 -23.87 -11.22
CA PRO A 115 4.17 -23.77 -12.61
C PRO A 115 3.11 -23.01 -13.42
N CYS A 116 3.50 -21.87 -13.98
CA CYS A 116 2.68 -21.14 -14.93
C CYS A 116 2.95 -21.76 -16.32
N PRO A 117 1.93 -22.21 -17.06
CA PRO A 117 2.12 -22.62 -18.45
C PRO A 117 2.77 -21.50 -19.26
N GLU A 118 3.61 -21.84 -20.23
CA GLU A 118 4.11 -20.83 -21.16
C GLU A 118 2.93 -20.21 -21.90
N LEU A 119 2.71 -18.91 -21.68
CA LEU A 119 1.72 -18.16 -22.43
C LEU A 119 2.14 -18.11 -23.90
N LEU A 120 1.20 -18.39 -24.80
CA LEU A 120 1.38 -18.12 -26.23
C LEU A 120 1.54 -16.61 -26.42
N ARG A 121 2.80 -16.16 -26.48
CA ARG A 121 3.19 -14.74 -26.57
C ARG A 121 2.59 -14.05 -27.79
N GLU A 122 2.30 -14.83 -28.82
CA GLU A 122 1.64 -14.42 -30.07
C GLU A 122 0.27 -13.76 -29.84
N ASN A 123 -0.43 -14.17 -28.78
CA ASN A 123 -1.75 -13.67 -28.43
C ASN A 123 -1.72 -12.49 -27.45
N LEU A 124 -0.53 -12.07 -27.00
CA LEU A 124 -0.37 -10.93 -26.10
C LEU A 124 -0.07 -9.67 -26.91
N VAL A 125 -1.02 -8.73 -26.92
CA VAL A 125 -0.87 -7.45 -27.60
C VAL A 125 -0.76 -6.34 -26.57
N GLU A 126 0.45 -5.82 -26.37
CA GLU A 126 0.67 -4.61 -25.55
C GLU A 126 0.44 -3.35 -26.40
N PHE A 127 -0.41 -2.46 -25.92
CA PHE A 127 -0.79 -1.23 -26.62
C PHE A 127 0.21 -0.08 -26.44
N GLN A 128 1.38 -0.29 -25.83
CA GLN A 128 2.38 0.77 -25.73
C GLN A 128 3.06 1.04 -27.09
N GLY A 129 2.86 2.24 -27.63
CA GLY A 129 3.64 2.77 -28.74
C GLY A 129 3.08 2.50 -30.15
N ARG A 130 1.93 1.82 -30.30
CA ARG A 130 1.24 1.71 -31.59
C ARG A 130 0.11 2.72 -31.68
N ALA A 131 0.31 3.80 -32.43
CA ALA A 131 -0.81 4.50 -33.03
C ALA A 131 -1.43 3.55 -34.07
N GLY A 132 -2.62 3.00 -33.77
CA GLY A 132 -3.29 2.08 -34.68
C GLY A 132 -4.56 1.47 -34.11
N LEU A 133 -5.47 1.09 -35.00
CA LEU A 133 -6.63 0.26 -34.70
C LEU A 133 -6.17 -1.19 -34.61
N VAL A 134 -6.53 -1.89 -33.54
CA VAL A 134 -6.36 -3.36 -33.45
C VAL A 134 -7.76 -3.95 -33.45
N GLU A 135 -8.05 -4.78 -34.45
CA GLU A 135 -9.29 -5.52 -34.54
C GLU A 135 -9.02 -6.97 -34.10
N ILE A 136 -9.78 -7.44 -33.11
CA ILE A 136 -9.71 -8.81 -32.61
C ILE A 136 -11.11 -9.39 -32.67
N GLU A 137 -11.29 -10.41 -33.50
CA GLU A 137 -12.53 -11.18 -33.49
C GLU A 137 -12.53 -12.18 -32.33
N CYS A 138 -13.54 -12.09 -31.49
CA CYS A 138 -13.75 -13.00 -30.38
C CYS A 138 -15.25 -13.27 -30.22
N ASP A 139 -15.58 -14.37 -29.58
CA ASP A 139 -16.96 -14.68 -29.21
C ASP A 139 -17.31 -13.99 -27.88
N VAL A 140 -16.30 -13.78 -27.01
CA VAL A 140 -16.45 -13.10 -25.73
C VAL A 140 -15.26 -12.18 -25.46
N LEU A 141 -15.54 -10.94 -25.05
CA LEU A 141 -14.56 -9.99 -24.52
C LEU A 141 -14.70 -9.88 -22.99
N VAL A 142 -13.62 -10.20 -22.27
CA VAL A 142 -13.51 -10.02 -20.82
C VAL A 142 -12.71 -8.74 -20.53
N VAL A 143 -13.27 -7.84 -19.73
CA VAL A 143 -12.61 -6.60 -19.32
C VAL A 143 -12.06 -6.76 -17.90
N GLY A 144 -10.73 -6.77 -17.79
CA GLY A 144 -9.97 -6.96 -16.56
C GLY A 144 -9.48 -8.40 -16.37
N SER A 145 -8.20 -8.58 -16.05
CA SER A 145 -7.56 -9.89 -15.81
C SER A 145 -7.45 -10.28 -14.32
N GLY A 146 -8.18 -9.58 -13.45
CA GLY A 146 -8.23 -9.87 -12.02
C GLY A 146 -8.91 -11.19 -11.66
N ALA A 147 -9.10 -11.44 -10.37
CA ALA A 147 -9.61 -12.72 -9.83
C ALA A 147 -10.93 -13.21 -10.46
N GLY A 148 -11.82 -12.29 -10.86
CA GLY A 148 -13.05 -12.65 -11.58
C GLY A 148 -12.84 -12.88 -13.07
N GLY A 149 -12.18 -11.94 -13.75
CA GLY A 149 -12.03 -11.96 -15.21
C GLY A 149 -11.16 -13.13 -15.70
N ALA A 150 -10.04 -13.42 -15.02
CA ALA A 150 -9.19 -14.55 -15.37
C ALA A 150 -9.92 -15.90 -15.26
N VAL A 151 -10.74 -16.08 -14.21
CA VAL A 151 -11.54 -17.31 -14.02
C VAL A 151 -12.58 -17.44 -15.12
N VAL A 152 -13.33 -16.37 -15.42
CA VAL A 152 -14.32 -16.38 -16.51
C VAL A 152 -13.66 -16.68 -17.85
N ALA A 153 -12.52 -16.07 -18.14
CA ALA A 153 -11.80 -16.28 -19.39
C ALA A 153 -11.36 -17.75 -19.55
N LYS A 154 -10.78 -18.34 -18.50
CA LYS A 154 -10.41 -19.76 -18.48
C LYS A 154 -11.61 -20.66 -18.77
N GLU A 155 -12.69 -20.52 -17.99
CA GLU A 155 -13.84 -21.43 -18.08
C GLU A 155 -14.58 -21.34 -19.43
N LEU A 156 -14.55 -20.17 -20.08
CA LEU A 156 -15.12 -20.00 -21.43
C LEU A 156 -14.20 -20.52 -22.53
N ALA A 157 -12.88 -20.30 -22.41
CA ALA A 157 -11.90 -20.82 -23.35
C ALA A 157 -11.85 -22.36 -23.34
N GLU A 158 -11.93 -22.99 -22.17
CA GLU A 158 -12.00 -24.46 -22.03
C GLU A 158 -13.25 -25.07 -22.67
N LYS A 159 -14.30 -24.27 -22.90
CA LYS A 159 -15.50 -24.67 -23.64
C LYS A 159 -15.39 -24.44 -25.15
N GLY A 160 -14.22 -24.01 -25.64
CA GLY A 160 -13.93 -23.80 -27.05
C GLY A 160 -14.32 -22.44 -27.61
N LEU A 161 -14.68 -21.46 -26.76
CA LEU A 161 -14.95 -20.09 -27.21
C LEU A 161 -13.65 -19.32 -27.46
N ARG A 162 -13.66 -18.45 -28.47
CA ARG A 162 -12.59 -17.46 -28.68
C ARG A 162 -12.77 -16.33 -27.69
N VAL A 163 -11.91 -16.26 -26.68
CA VAL A 163 -12.00 -15.26 -25.60
C VAL A 163 -10.87 -14.24 -25.76
N ALA A 164 -11.22 -12.95 -25.83
CA ALA A 164 -10.28 -11.85 -25.70
C ALA A 164 -10.32 -11.31 -24.26
N VAL A 165 -9.16 -11.00 -23.69
CA VAL A 165 -9.04 -10.32 -22.39
C VAL A 165 -8.36 -8.97 -22.61
N VAL A 166 -8.97 -7.90 -22.12
CA VAL A 166 -8.38 -6.57 -22.12
C VAL A 166 -8.10 -6.13 -20.69
N GLU A 167 -6.85 -5.76 -20.43
CA GLU A 167 -6.40 -5.26 -19.13
C GLU A 167 -5.72 -3.90 -19.32
N ARG A 168 -5.93 -3.00 -18.36
CA ARG A 168 -5.31 -1.66 -18.32
C ARG A 168 -3.90 -1.70 -17.74
N GLY A 169 -3.65 -2.61 -16.80
CA GLY A 169 -2.33 -2.89 -16.24
C GLY A 169 -1.37 -3.57 -17.22
N PHE A 170 -0.15 -3.82 -16.77
CA PHE A 170 0.88 -4.51 -17.54
C PHE A 170 0.86 -6.02 -17.27
N GLU A 171 1.51 -6.79 -18.15
CA GLU A 171 1.81 -8.18 -17.83
C GLU A 171 2.78 -8.21 -16.64
N HIS A 172 2.36 -8.87 -15.56
CA HIS A 172 3.21 -9.18 -14.42
C HIS A 172 3.31 -10.68 -14.28
N ARG A 173 4.54 -11.20 -14.23
CA ARG A 173 4.78 -12.63 -14.11
C ARG A 173 4.79 -13.05 -12.66
N ALA A 174 4.55 -14.34 -12.44
CA ALA A 174 4.63 -14.94 -11.10
C ALA A 174 5.99 -14.67 -10.44
N GLU A 175 7.05 -14.45 -11.23
CA GLU A 175 8.37 -14.18 -10.72
C GLU A 175 8.54 -12.83 -10.04
N GLU A 176 7.72 -11.86 -10.45
CA GLU A 176 7.74 -10.49 -9.96
C GLU A 176 6.98 -10.37 -8.63
N PHE A 177 6.11 -11.34 -8.29
CA PHE A 177 5.40 -11.34 -7.03
C PHE A 177 6.30 -11.81 -5.88
N THR A 178 6.73 -10.87 -5.05
CA THR A 178 7.61 -11.12 -3.90
C THR A 178 6.86 -11.33 -2.59
N GLY A 179 5.57 -10.97 -2.56
CA GLY A 179 4.74 -10.98 -1.36
C GLY A 179 5.06 -9.85 -0.37
N GLU A 180 6.11 -9.06 -0.59
CA GLU A 180 6.45 -7.92 0.26
C GLU A 180 5.43 -6.79 0.02
N PRO A 181 4.64 -6.38 1.04
CA PRO A 181 3.56 -5.42 0.83
C PRO A 181 3.99 -4.10 0.20
N ARG A 182 5.20 -3.62 0.52
CA ARG A 182 5.75 -2.37 -0.05
C ARG A 182 6.01 -2.45 -1.55
N GLU A 183 6.39 -3.62 -2.04
CA GLU A 183 6.64 -3.87 -3.46
C GLU A 183 5.32 -4.24 -4.17
N MET A 184 4.46 -5.01 -3.50
CA MET A 184 3.25 -5.60 -4.08
C MET A 184 2.07 -4.63 -4.13
N ILE A 185 1.88 -3.75 -3.16
CA ILE A 185 0.76 -2.80 -3.17
C ILE A 185 0.83 -1.85 -4.39
N PRO A 186 1.99 -1.23 -4.72
CA PRO A 186 2.13 -0.40 -5.91
C PRO A 186 1.93 -1.16 -7.22
N LEU A 187 2.36 -2.42 -7.25
CA LEU A 187 2.30 -3.28 -8.43
C LEU A 187 0.89 -3.82 -8.70
N LEU A 188 0.16 -4.24 -7.65
CA LEU A 188 -1.13 -4.92 -7.78
C LEU A 188 -2.33 -3.98 -7.82
N TYR A 189 -2.22 -2.76 -7.28
CA TYR A 189 -3.35 -1.85 -7.14
C TYR A 189 -3.16 -0.55 -7.91
N ARG A 190 -4.22 -0.14 -8.60
CA ARG A 190 -4.33 1.17 -9.25
C ARG A 190 -3.95 2.28 -8.29
N ASN A 191 -3.19 3.26 -8.79
CA ASN A 191 -2.70 4.40 -8.02
C ASN A 191 -1.95 3.97 -6.75
N ALA A 192 -1.27 2.83 -6.77
CA ALA A 192 -0.60 2.24 -5.60
C ALA A 192 -1.53 2.06 -4.38
N GLY A 193 -2.80 1.76 -4.63
CA GLY A 193 -3.81 1.58 -3.57
C GLY A 193 -4.30 2.87 -2.92
N SER A 194 -3.91 4.04 -3.44
CA SER A 194 -4.25 5.35 -2.85
C SER A 194 -5.68 5.86 -3.13
N LEU A 195 -6.60 4.99 -3.56
CA LEU A 195 -8.01 5.36 -3.62
C LEU A 195 -8.61 5.27 -2.20
N PHE A 196 -9.32 6.32 -1.78
CA PHE A 196 -9.94 6.36 -0.45
C PHE A 196 -11.45 6.53 -0.55
N ALA A 197 -12.18 5.71 0.20
CA ALA A 197 -13.56 5.99 0.57
C ALA A 197 -13.57 6.93 1.77
N LEU A 198 -14.13 8.12 1.59
CA LEU A 198 -14.28 9.09 2.67
C LEU A 198 -15.65 8.90 3.36
N PRO A 199 -15.69 8.84 4.70
CA PRO A 199 -16.95 8.81 5.42
C PRO A 199 -17.66 10.17 5.27
N LEU A 200 -18.92 10.13 4.82
CA LEU A 200 -19.78 11.31 4.72
C LEU A 200 -20.52 11.55 6.05
N PRO A 201 -20.84 12.82 6.38
CA PRO A 201 -21.74 13.12 7.50
C PRO A 201 -23.09 12.38 7.36
N PRO A 202 -23.74 11.96 8.47
CA PRO A 202 -23.34 12.16 9.87
C PRO A 202 -22.42 11.07 10.41
N SER A 203 -22.00 10.09 9.60
CA SER A 203 -21.24 8.92 10.06
C SER A 203 -19.75 9.24 10.21
N PRO A 204 -19.21 9.39 11.43
CA PRO A 204 -17.78 9.58 11.60
C PRO A 204 -17.04 8.26 11.37
N GLY A 205 -15.96 8.31 10.60
CA GLY A 205 -15.06 7.17 10.40
C GLY A 205 -13.68 7.63 9.95
N PRO A 206 -12.68 6.74 9.93
CA PRO A 206 -11.45 6.97 9.18
C PRO A 206 -11.71 6.79 7.68
N PRO A 207 -10.95 7.46 6.80
CA PRO A 207 -10.85 7.07 5.40
C PRO A 207 -10.51 5.58 5.28
N ILE A 208 -11.22 4.87 4.41
CA ILE A 208 -10.91 3.47 4.10
C ILE A 208 -10.14 3.44 2.79
N MET A 209 -8.95 2.84 2.81
CA MET A 209 -8.18 2.58 1.60
C MET A 209 -8.91 1.50 0.79
N LEU A 210 -9.17 1.79 -0.48
CA LEU A 210 -9.82 0.89 -1.43
C LEU A 210 -8.79 0.39 -2.43
N PRO A 211 -8.20 -0.79 -2.18
CA PRO A 211 -7.25 -1.38 -3.10
C PRO A 211 -8.00 -1.91 -4.33
N VAL A 212 -8.09 -1.07 -5.37
CA VAL A 212 -8.78 -1.38 -6.64
C VAL A 212 -7.78 -1.77 -7.71
N GLY A 213 -8.12 -2.75 -8.55
CA GLY A 213 -7.39 -3.11 -9.78
C GLY A 213 -7.52 -2.07 -10.89
#